data_AF-A0A841CQ41-F1
#
_entry.id   AF-A0A841CQ41-F1
#
_cell.length_a   1.000
_cell.length_b   1.000
_cell.length_c   1.000
_cell.angle_alpha   90.00
_cell.angle_beta   90.00
_cell.angle_gamma   90.00
#
_symmetry.space_group_name_H-M   'P 1'
#
loop_
_entity.id
_entity.type
_entity.pdbx_description
1 polymer ?
#
loop_
_entity_poly.entity_id
_entity_poly.type
_entity_poly.pdbx_seq_one_letter_code
_entity_poly.pdbx_strand_id
1 'polypeptide(L)'
;MSESKPESPRAAVDAVVDAVRGLVNEGINRRVVVRDSKDDVVLEVPVALGLVAALAAPVATTIGTGVALIGRCGITLENRRQAGSQPATTVHTEQV
;
A
#
# COMPACT_ATOMS: atom_id res chain seq x y z
N MET A 1 -34.05 9.91 -26.83
CA MET A 1 -33.80 9.49 -25.44
C MET A 1 -32.70 8.45 -25.48
N SER A 2 -31.50 8.80 -25.03
CA SER A 2 -30.39 7.83 -24.93
C SER A 2 -30.59 7.00 -23.67
N GLU A 3 -30.88 5.72 -23.86
CA GLU A 3 -31.04 4.76 -22.79
C GLU A 3 -29.64 4.28 -22.37
N SER A 4 -29.10 4.85 -21.30
CA SER A 4 -27.83 4.39 -20.71
C SER A 4 -28.06 3.04 -20.04
N LYS A 5 -27.80 1.96 -20.78
CA LYS A 5 -27.76 0.58 -20.29
C LYS A 5 -26.84 0.53 -19.05
N PRO A 6 -27.28 0.00 -17.89
CA PRO A 6 -26.40 -0.13 -16.74
C PRO A 6 -25.32 -1.16 -17.05
N GLU A 7 -24.11 -0.68 -17.35
CA GLU A 7 -22.90 -1.49 -17.32
C GLU A 7 -22.82 -2.18 -15.95
N SER A 8 -22.89 -3.51 -15.97
CA SER A 8 -23.06 -4.28 -14.76
C SER A 8 -21.78 -4.18 -13.90
N PRO A 9 -21.82 -3.65 -12.67
CA PRO A 9 -20.63 -3.45 -11.84
C PRO A 9 -19.88 -4.76 -11.56
N ARG A 10 -20.57 -5.89 -11.68
CA ARG A 10 -20.00 -7.23 -11.54
C ARG A 10 -18.96 -7.56 -12.61
N ALA A 11 -19.15 -7.15 -13.87
CA ALA A 11 -18.21 -7.41 -14.95
C ALA A 11 -16.92 -6.60 -14.79
N ALA A 12 -17.04 -5.35 -14.32
CA ALA A 12 -15.89 -4.51 -14.01
C ALA A 12 -15.09 -5.05 -12.82
N VAL A 13 -15.79 -5.54 -11.77
CA VAL A 13 -15.14 -6.18 -10.62
C VAL A 13 -14.41 -7.46 -11.05
N ASP A 14 -15.03 -8.31 -11.87
CA ASP A 14 -14.41 -9.54 -12.39
C ASP A 14 -13.13 -9.23 -13.19
N ALA A 15 -13.17 -8.19 -14.04
CA ALA A 15 -12.00 -7.76 -14.82
C ALA A 15 -10.84 -7.28 -13.93
N VAL A 16 -11.13 -6.58 -12.83
CA VAL A 16 -10.11 -6.16 -11.86
C VAL A 16 -9.53 -7.37 -11.12
N VAL A 17 -10.38 -8.32 -10.70
CA VAL A 17 -9.94 -9.55 -10.01
C VAL A 17 -9.07 -10.41 -10.92
N ASP A 18 -9.44 -10.53 -12.20
CA ASP A 18 -8.71 -11.30 -13.19
C ASP A 18 -7.35 -10.66 -13.52
N ALA A 19 -7.31 -9.34 -13.71
CA ALA A 19 -6.06 -8.60 -13.91
C ALA A 19 -5.11 -8.71 -12.71
N VAL A 20 -5.64 -8.65 -11.48
CA VAL A 20 -4.85 -8.87 -10.25
C VAL A 20 -4.33 -10.30 -10.20
N ARG A 21 -5.15 -11.31 -10.54
CA ARG A 21 -4.71 -12.72 -10.63
C ARG A 21 -3.59 -12.91 -11.65
N GLY A 22 -3.70 -12.30 -12.83
CA GLY A 22 -2.64 -12.32 -13.85
C GLY A 22 -1.33 -11.70 -13.35
N LEU A 23 -1.40 -10.53 -12.71
CA LEU A 23 -0.22 -9.84 -12.17
C LEU A 23 0.46 -10.62 -11.04
N VAL A 24 -0.32 -11.32 -10.22
CA VAL A 24 0.19 -12.20 -9.15
C VAL A 24 0.87 -13.42 -9.76
N ASN A 25 0.27 -14.05 -10.77
CA ASN A 25 0.79 -15.28 -11.36
C ASN A 25 2.05 -15.08 -12.22
N GLU A 26 2.20 -13.91 -12.84
CA GLU A 26 3.34 -13.57 -13.72
C GLU A 26 4.39 -12.67 -13.03
N GLY A 27 4.03 -12.00 -11.93
CA GLY A 27 4.80 -10.92 -11.30
C GLY A 27 5.14 -11.05 -9.81
N ILE A 28 4.77 -12.15 -9.14
CA ILE A 28 5.07 -12.38 -7.69
C ILE A 28 6.56 -12.23 -7.34
N ASN A 29 7.46 -12.44 -8.31
CA ASN A 29 8.90 -12.38 -8.06
C ASN A 29 9.44 -10.97 -7.74
N ARG A 30 8.64 -9.92 -7.93
CA ARG A 30 9.01 -8.55 -7.51
C ARG A 30 8.65 -8.31 -6.06
N ARG A 31 9.70 -8.12 -5.27
CA ARG A 31 9.66 -7.85 -3.83
C ARG A 31 10.41 -6.56 -3.56
N VAL A 32 9.85 -5.75 -2.66
CA VAL A 32 10.52 -4.59 -2.07
C VAL A 32 11.29 -5.09 -0.86
N VAL A 33 12.60 -4.90 -0.87
CA VAL A 33 13.50 -5.26 0.23
C VAL A 33 13.99 -3.98 0.88
N VAL A 34 13.73 -3.82 2.16
CA VAL A 34 14.29 -2.75 2.99
C VAL A 34 15.45 -3.34 3.77
N ARG A 35 16.59 -2.66 3.70
CA ARG A 35 17.81 -3.01 4.45
C ARG A 35 18.15 -1.91 5.43
N ASP A 36 18.76 -2.29 6.55
CA ASP A 36 19.34 -1.34 7.50
C ASP A 36 20.74 -0.87 7.03
N SER A 37 21.33 0.09 7.75
CA SER A 37 22.71 0.58 7.60
C SER A 37 23.77 -0.53 7.57
N LYS A 38 23.48 -1.70 8.15
CA LYS A 38 24.36 -2.89 8.15
C LYS A 38 24.10 -3.86 6.98
N ASP A 39 23.31 -3.47 5.99
CA ASP A 39 22.88 -4.28 4.83
C ASP A 39 22.00 -5.50 5.19
N ASP A 40 21.58 -5.63 6.45
CA ASP A 40 20.67 -6.67 6.91
C ASP A 40 19.23 -6.40 6.46
N VAL A 41 18.52 -7.45 6.01
CA VAL A 41 17.15 -7.34 5.49
C VAL A 41 16.17 -7.21 6.65
N VAL A 42 15.61 -6.00 6.83
CA VAL A 42 14.65 -5.71 7.90
C VAL A 42 13.19 -5.92 7.49
N LEU A 43 12.89 -5.85 6.19
CA LEU A 43 11.54 -6.04 5.67
C LEU A 43 11.61 -6.48 4.19
N GLU A 44 10.91 -7.55 3.84
CA GLU A 44 10.70 -7.97 2.46
C GLU A 44 9.20 -8.14 2.21
N VAL A 45 8.65 -7.41 1.24
CA VAL A 45 7.22 -7.47 0.89
C VAL A 45 7.01 -7.54 -0.62
N PRO A 46 6.13 -8.43 -1.13
CA PRO A 46 5.79 -8.48 -2.54
C PRO A 46 5.10 -7.19 -2.99
N VAL A 47 5.44 -6.68 -4.17
CA VAL A 47 4.79 -5.49 -4.74
C VAL A 47 3.28 -5.72 -4.95
N ALA A 48 2.90 -6.95 -5.32
CA ALA A 48 1.49 -7.33 -5.50
C ALA A 48 0.66 -7.14 -4.23
N LEU A 49 1.23 -7.41 -3.04
CA LEU A 49 0.57 -7.18 -1.77
C LEU A 49 0.25 -5.68 -1.57
N GLY A 50 1.20 -4.81 -1.93
CA GLY A 50 1.02 -3.36 -1.87
C GLY A 50 -0.09 -2.86 -2.79
N LEU A 51 -0.20 -3.40 -4.01
CA LEU A 51 -1.26 -3.03 -4.95
C LEU A 51 -2.65 -3.43 -4.45
N VAL A 52 -2.80 -4.69 -3.99
CA VAL A 52 -4.06 -5.17 -3.42
C VAL A 52 -4.44 -4.34 -2.20
N ALA A 53 -3.47 -4.07 -1.31
CA ALA A 53 -3.69 -3.22 -0.15
C ALA A 53 -4.11 -1.80 -0.54
N ALA A 54 -3.50 -1.18 -1.55
CA ALA A 54 -3.84 0.17 -1.99
C ALA A 54 -5.28 0.27 -2.53
N LEU A 55 -5.74 -0.74 -3.25
CA LEU A 55 -7.11 -0.80 -3.77
C LEU A 55 -8.15 -1.12 -2.68
N ALA A 56 -7.79 -1.99 -1.73
CA ALA A 56 -8.67 -2.37 -0.63
C ALA A 56 -8.70 -1.34 0.51
N ALA A 57 -7.64 -0.55 0.67
CA ALA A 57 -7.46 0.40 1.78
C ALA A 57 -8.62 1.38 1.95
N PRO A 58 -9.20 2.01 0.91
CA PRO A 58 -10.31 2.95 1.09
C PRO A 58 -11.53 2.30 1.73
N VAL A 59 -11.95 1.13 1.23
CA VAL A 59 -13.11 0.39 1.74
C VAL A 59 -12.85 -0.09 3.17
N ALA A 60 -11.67 -0.66 3.40
CA ALA A 60 -11.25 -1.08 4.75
C ALA A 60 -11.20 0.10 5.73
N THR A 61 -10.76 1.28 5.27
CA THR A 61 -10.71 2.51 6.08
C THR A 61 -12.10 3.00 6.45
N THR A 62 -13.05 3.00 5.51
CA THR A 62 -14.44 3.39 5.80
C THR A 62 -15.06 2.48 6.85
N ILE A 63 -14.90 1.16 6.71
CA ILE A 63 -15.40 0.18 7.67
C ILE A 63 -14.69 0.36 9.02
N GLY A 64 -13.36 0.42 9.03
CA GLY A 64 -12.55 0.57 10.23
C GLY A 64 -12.87 1.85 11.00
N THR A 65 -13.06 2.96 10.30
CA THR A 65 -13.47 4.25 10.90
C THR A 65 -14.87 4.14 11.49
N GLY A 66 -15.83 3.57 10.75
CA GLY A 66 -17.20 3.38 11.25
C GLY A 66 -17.23 2.51 12.52
N VAL A 67 -16.50 1.40 12.51
CA VAL A 67 -16.36 0.51 13.68
C VAL A 67 -15.70 1.25 14.85
N ALA A 68 -14.66 2.05 14.59
CA ALA A 68 -13.97 2.80 15.64
C ALA A 68 -14.82 3.93 16.25
N LEU A 69 -15.76 4.51 15.49
CA LEU A 69 -16.69 5.51 16.00
C LEU A 69 -17.80 4.91 16.87
N ILE A 70 -18.29 3.71 16.50
CA ILE A 70 -19.42 3.06 17.18
C ILE A 70 -18.92 2.22 18.38
N GLY A 71 -17.76 1.58 18.25
CA GLY A 71 -17.12 0.82 19.32
C GLY A 71 -16.35 1.74 20.28
N ARG A 72 -16.20 1.33 21.55
CA ARG A 72 -15.21 1.93 22.48
C ARG A 72 -13.80 1.46 22.12
N CYS A 73 -13.41 1.59 20.86
CA CYS A 73 -12.11 1.22 20.36
C CYS A 73 -11.21 2.46 20.36
N GLY A 74 -10.04 2.37 20.99
CA GLY A 74 -9.03 3.43 20.89
C GLY A 74 -8.26 3.29 19.58
N ILE A 75 -8.20 4.35 18.77
CA ILE A 75 -7.30 4.42 17.62
C ILE A 75 -5.97 5.02 18.12
N THR A 76 -4.97 4.17 18.40
CA THR A 76 -3.60 4.64 18.71
C THR A 76 -2.78 4.65 17.44
N LEU A 77 -2.42 5.84 16.97
CA LEU A 77 -1.42 6.01 15.91
C LEU A 77 -0.04 6.08 16.54
N GLU A 78 0.73 4.99 16.44
CA GLU A 78 2.14 5.00 16.81
C GLU A 78 2.97 5.49 15.62
N ASN A 79 3.45 6.72 15.72
CA ASN A 79 4.41 7.24 14.75
C ASN A 79 5.81 6.74 15.12
N ARG A 80 6.22 5.60 14.56
CA ARG A 80 7.58 5.08 14.72
C ARG A 80 8.66 5.92 14.01
N ARG A 81 8.33 7.06 13.38
CA ARG A 81 9.32 8.00 12.79
C ARG A 81 10.00 8.90 13.82
N GLN A 82 9.79 8.70 15.12
CA GLN A 82 10.65 9.25 16.17
C GLN A 82 11.47 8.16 16.86
N ALA A 83 12.21 7.41 16.05
CA ALA A 83 13.49 6.85 16.46
C ALA A 83 14.49 7.15 15.34
N GLY A 84 14.94 8.41 15.29
CA GLY A 84 16.09 8.83 14.47
C GLY A 84 15.84 9.92 13.43
N SER A 85 15.51 11.14 13.86
CA SER A 85 15.83 12.33 13.07
C SER A 85 17.22 12.86 13.47
N GLN A 86 18.21 12.61 12.60
CA GLN A 86 19.33 13.49 12.19
C GLN A 86 20.53 13.73 13.14
N PRO A 87 21.73 13.93 12.56
CA PRO A 87 22.13 15.26 12.11
C PRO A 87 22.62 15.34 10.64
N ALA A 88 22.16 16.40 9.97
CA ALA A 88 22.84 17.31 9.04
C ALA A 88 23.97 16.81 8.08
N THR A 89 23.82 17.25 6.82
CA THR A 89 24.86 17.81 5.94
C THR A 89 26.11 16.97 5.63
N THR A 90 26.26 16.60 4.35
CA THR A 90 27.35 17.11 3.51
C THR A 90 27.00 16.89 2.04
N VAL A 91 26.67 18.00 1.36
CA VAL A 91 26.93 18.13 -0.08
C VAL A 91 28.45 18.15 -0.21
N HIS A 92 29.04 17.08 -0.75
CA HIS A 92 30.42 17.09 -1.23
C HIS A 92 30.35 16.84 -2.73
N THR A 93 30.50 17.92 -3.49
CA THR A 93 31.00 17.89 -4.88
C THR A 93 31.78 19.17 -5.09
N GLU A 94 33.01 19.11 -4.60
CA GLU A 94 34.14 19.73 -5.27
C GLU A 94 34.25 19.08 -6.65
N GLN A 95 34.19 19.87 -7.72
CA GLN A 95 34.66 19.44 -9.04
C GLN A 95 35.21 20.65 -9.80
N VAL A 96 36.55 20.74 -9.74
CA VAL A 96 37.56 21.35 -10.64
C VAL A 96 37.27 22.71 -11.28
#